data_AF-A0A7J5Q505-F1
#
_entry.id   AF-A0A7J5Q505-F1
#
_cell.length_a   1.000
_cell.length_b   1.000
_cell.length_c   1.000
_cell.angle_alpha   90.00
_cell.angle_beta   90.00
_cell.angle_gamma   90.00
#
_symmetry.space_group_name_H-M   'P 1'
#
loop_
_entity.id
_entity.type
_entity.pdbx_description
1 polymer ?
#
loop_
_entity_poly.entity_id
_entity_poly.type
_entity_poly.pdbx_seq_one_letter_code
_entity_poly.pdbx_strand_id
1 'polypeptide(L)'
;MIQKNVHRLLMTGFVAFISSLSLMAQHKVEMLPFGDMDQWVDRQIKESSIIGGNTKNVYAIGPTTVIKGDQVYKNMGGSPWGTSNVMAKVAGITKTNTSVFPEKRGDGYCARLDTRMESVKVLGLVNITVLAAGSVFTGSVHEPIKGTKNPQKMLQTGIPFTKKPVALQFDYKVKMSDRENRIRATGFSKITDVPGKDYPAAILLLQKRWEDANGNVYAKRIGTMVTYYYHSTDWKNNATYEIMYGDITNRPEYKSHMMRLQATESYTVNSKGESVPIHEVAWGNENDVPTHMCLQFTSSHGGAYIGSPGNTLWIDNVKLVY
;
A
#
# COMPACT_ATOMS: atom_id res chain seq x y z
N MET A 1 73.75 -39.51 29.46
CA MET A 1 72.60 -40.37 29.07
C MET A 1 71.34 -39.64 29.49
N ILE A 2 70.25 -39.69 28.69
CA ILE A 2 69.00 -38.90 28.75
C ILE A 2 69.12 -37.59 27.95
N GLN A 3 69.04 -37.60 26.61
CA GLN A 3 67.85 -37.72 25.74
C GLN A 3 66.78 -36.62 25.93
N LYS A 4 66.64 -35.83 24.85
CA LYS A 4 65.40 -35.56 24.09
C LYS A 4 64.15 -35.23 24.92
N ASN A 5 63.68 -33.98 24.83
CA ASN A 5 62.28 -33.59 24.58
C ASN A 5 61.99 -32.12 24.96
N VAL A 6 62.64 -31.14 24.31
CA VAL A 6 62.29 -29.71 24.54
C VAL A 6 61.98 -28.97 23.23
N HIS A 7 61.71 -29.69 22.13
CA HIS A 7 61.40 -29.07 20.82
C HIS A 7 60.04 -29.50 20.24
N ARG A 8 59.13 -29.97 21.09
CA ARG A 8 57.78 -30.39 20.67
C ARG A 8 56.64 -29.76 21.49
N LEU A 9 56.85 -28.55 22.02
CA LEU A 9 55.80 -27.85 22.75
C LEU A 9 55.81 -26.32 22.55
N LEU A 10 56.21 -25.87 21.36
CA LEU A 10 56.08 -24.46 20.95
C LEU A 10 55.45 -24.29 19.56
N MET A 11 54.77 -25.33 19.06
CA MET A 11 54.08 -25.30 17.76
C MET A 11 52.68 -25.91 17.85
N THR A 12 51.97 -25.58 18.94
CA THR A 12 50.53 -25.86 19.13
C THR A 12 49.93 -24.76 20.02
N GLY A 13 50.21 -23.50 19.66
CA GLY A 13 49.65 -22.31 20.30
C GLY A 13 49.02 -21.36 19.29
N PHE A 14 48.52 -21.88 18.17
CA PHE A 14 47.90 -21.08 17.11
C PHE A 14 46.54 -21.63 16.67
N VAL A 15 45.73 -22.14 17.59
CA VAL A 15 44.34 -22.49 17.30
C VAL A 15 43.50 -22.22 18.56
N ALA A 16 42.35 -21.58 18.36
CA ALA A 16 41.30 -21.29 19.34
C ALA A 16 41.40 -19.97 20.12
N PHE A 17 41.43 -18.84 19.40
CA PHE A 17 40.85 -17.58 19.90
C PHE A 17 39.96 -16.89 18.86
N ILE A 18 39.35 -17.66 17.95
CA ILE A 18 38.40 -17.17 16.96
C ILE A 18 37.18 -18.12 16.95
N SER A 19 36.33 -18.05 17.97
CA SER A 19 34.98 -18.65 17.88
C SER A 19 34.09 -18.21 19.04
N SER A 20 33.90 -16.90 19.20
CA SER A 20 32.75 -16.38 19.95
C SER A 20 32.28 -15.03 19.40
N LEU A 21 32.44 -14.83 18.09
CA LEU A 21 31.51 -13.97 17.37
C LEU A 21 30.26 -14.82 17.20
N SER A 22 29.28 -14.58 18.06
CA SER A 22 27.90 -14.96 17.79
C SER A 22 27.59 -14.51 16.36
N LEU A 23 27.47 -15.46 15.44
CA LEU A 23 26.81 -15.21 14.15
C LEU A 23 25.39 -14.77 14.52
N MET A 24 25.18 -13.46 14.67
CA MET A 24 23.83 -12.93 14.64
C MET A 24 23.32 -13.27 13.25
N ALA A 25 22.34 -14.19 13.19
CA ALA A 25 21.69 -14.55 11.95
C ALA A 25 21.20 -13.25 11.30
N GLN A 26 21.79 -12.90 10.16
CA GLN A 26 21.40 -11.69 9.44
C GLN A 26 19.98 -11.90 8.92
N HIS A 27 19.07 -10.97 9.23
CA HIS A 27 17.71 -11.04 8.73
C HIS A 27 17.70 -11.19 7.21
N LYS A 28 16.83 -12.06 6.70
CA LYS A 28 16.65 -12.25 5.26
C LYS A 28 15.73 -11.14 4.77
N VAL A 29 16.23 -10.33 3.83
CA VAL A 29 15.45 -9.25 3.22
C VAL A 29 15.02 -9.68 1.82
N GLU A 30 13.73 -9.72 1.56
CA GLU A 30 13.15 -10.11 0.27
C GLU A 30 12.35 -8.94 -0.33
N MET A 31 12.72 -8.51 -1.54
CA MET A 31 11.93 -7.51 -2.28
C MET A 31 10.60 -8.11 -2.72
N LEU A 32 9.51 -7.37 -2.56
CA LEU A 32 8.24 -7.76 -3.17
C LEU A 32 8.36 -7.68 -4.69
N PRO A 33 7.65 -8.53 -5.46
CA PRO A 33 7.62 -8.39 -6.91
C PRO A 33 7.20 -6.98 -7.30
N PHE A 34 7.95 -6.34 -8.21
CA PHE A 34 7.75 -4.93 -8.61
C PHE A 34 7.86 -3.94 -7.44
N GLY A 35 8.54 -4.32 -6.35
CA GLY A 35 8.73 -3.49 -5.15
C GLY A 35 9.75 -2.37 -5.35
N ASP A 36 10.59 -2.46 -6.37
CA ASP A 36 11.53 -1.42 -6.85
C ASP A 36 10.82 -0.29 -7.62
N MET A 37 9.51 -0.39 -7.87
CA MET A 37 8.71 0.65 -8.52
C MET A 37 9.26 1.13 -9.88
N ASP A 38 10.06 0.31 -10.56
CA ASP A 38 10.72 0.68 -11.83
C ASP A 38 9.85 0.42 -13.05
N GLN A 39 8.90 -0.50 -12.95
CA GLN A 39 8.12 -0.99 -14.09
C GLN A 39 6.66 -0.58 -14.01
N TRP A 40 6.17 0.00 -15.11
CA TRP A 40 4.84 0.60 -15.17
C TRP A 40 4.11 0.26 -16.46
N VAL A 41 2.82 -0.04 -16.32
CA VAL A 41 1.85 -0.05 -17.40
C VAL A 41 1.34 1.38 -17.58
N ASP A 42 1.57 1.99 -18.74
CA ASP A 42 1.00 3.28 -19.14
C ASP A 42 -0.30 3.05 -19.93
N ARG A 43 -1.45 3.35 -19.31
CA ARG A 43 -2.76 3.25 -19.98
C ARG A 43 -3.17 4.62 -20.51
N GLN A 44 -3.19 4.79 -21.82
CA GLN A 44 -3.57 6.02 -22.50
C GLN A 44 -5.06 5.96 -22.86
N ILE A 45 -5.88 6.60 -22.03
CA ILE A 45 -7.35 6.53 -22.10
C ILE A 45 -7.90 7.88 -22.56
N LYS A 46 -8.70 7.87 -23.63
CA LYS A 46 -9.43 9.05 -24.09
C LYS A 46 -10.73 9.20 -23.29
N GLU A 47 -10.83 10.29 -22.53
CA GLU A 47 -12.04 10.66 -21.81
C GLU A 47 -13.15 11.09 -22.80
N SER A 48 -14.41 11.03 -22.37
CA SER A 48 -15.54 11.38 -23.25
C SER A 48 -15.53 12.86 -23.67
N SER A 49 -15.94 13.16 -24.90
CA SER A 49 -15.96 14.54 -25.44
C SER A 49 -16.83 15.50 -24.63
N ILE A 50 -17.92 15.01 -24.02
CA ILE A 50 -18.82 15.80 -23.16
C ILE A 50 -18.13 16.39 -21.93
N ILE A 51 -16.97 15.82 -21.54
CA ILE A 51 -16.11 16.27 -20.45
C ILE A 51 -14.74 16.78 -20.92
N GLY A 52 -14.63 17.12 -22.21
CA GLY A 52 -13.43 17.73 -22.82
C GLY A 52 -12.61 16.81 -23.72
N GLY A 53 -12.86 15.49 -23.73
CA GLY A 53 -12.26 14.59 -24.74
C GLY A 53 -10.77 14.33 -24.61
N ASN A 54 -10.15 14.71 -23.49
CA ASN A 54 -8.71 14.65 -23.28
C ASN A 54 -8.20 13.21 -23.16
N THR A 55 -7.01 12.94 -23.67
CA THR A 55 -6.30 11.68 -23.36
C THR A 55 -5.57 11.84 -22.03
N LYS A 56 -5.70 10.84 -21.17
CA LYS A 56 -5.08 10.78 -19.85
C LYS A 56 -4.25 9.51 -19.72
N ASN A 57 -3.09 9.63 -19.09
CA ASN A 57 -2.24 8.51 -18.73
C ASN A 57 -2.66 8.00 -17.35
N VAL A 58 -3.04 6.73 -17.28
CA VAL A 58 -3.49 6.05 -16.06
C VAL A 58 -2.50 4.93 -15.79
N TYR A 59 -1.69 5.10 -14.74
CA TYR A 59 -0.55 4.21 -14.49
C TYR A 59 -0.90 3.06 -13.56
N ALA A 60 -0.32 1.89 -13.80
CA ALA A 60 -0.32 0.76 -12.88
C ALA A 60 1.09 0.18 -12.74
N ILE A 61 1.43 -0.33 -11.56
CA ILE A 61 2.72 -0.97 -11.32
C ILE A 61 2.64 -2.40 -11.88
N GLY A 62 3.52 -2.74 -12.81
CA GLY A 62 3.47 -4.01 -13.54
C GLY A 62 4.41 -4.01 -14.75
N PRO A 63 4.33 -5.03 -15.63
CA PRO A 63 5.22 -5.14 -16.79
C PRO A 63 5.22 -3.85 -17.62
N THR A 64 6.42 -3.40 -18.04
CA THR A 64 6.54 -2.15 -18.80
C THR A 64 5.87 -2.28 -20.15
N THR A 65 4.77 -1.55 -20.34
CA THR A 65 4.00 -1.59 -21.59
C THR A 65 3.08 -0.38 -21.72
N VAL A 66 2.59 -0.14 -22.92
CA VAL A 66 1.61 0.91 -23.23
C VAL A 66 0.32 0.27 -23.71
N ILE A 67 -0.79 0.61 -23.06
CA ILE A 67 -2.14 0.20 -23.44
C ILE A 67 -2.91 1.43 -23.93
N LYS A 68 -3.45 1.38 -25.14
CA LYS A 68 -4.29 2.45 -25.70
C LYS A 68 -5.76 2.07 -25.66
N GLY A 69 -6.63 3.01 -25.32
CA GLY A 69 -8.08 2.81 -25.29
C GLY A 69 -8.63 2.59 -23.89
N ASP A 70 -9.96 2.55 -23.77
CA ASP A 70 -10.70 2.49 -22.50
C ASP A 70 -11.05 1.05 -22.07
N GLN A 71 -10.26 0.07 -22.52
CA GLN A 71 -10.45 -1.31 -22.11
C GLN A 71 -10.27 -1.46 -20.60
N VAL A 72 -11.13 -2.30 -20.00
CA VAL A 72 -11.11 -2.60 -18.57
C VAL A 72 -9.76 -3.20 -18.21
N TYR A 73 -9.06 -2.58 -17.26
CA TYR A 73 -7.76 -3.06 -16.86
C TYR A 73 -7.89 -4.22 -15.87
N LYS A 74 -7.10 -5.25 -16.12
CA LYS A 74 -6.78 -6.30 -15.15
C LYS A 74 -5.27 -6.31 -15.00
N ASN A 75 -4.80 -6.53 -13.77
CA ASN A 75 -3.37 -6.68 -13.52
C ASN A 75 -2.80 -7.75 -14.48
N MET A 76 -1.70 -7.42 -15.17
CA MET A 76 -1.12 -8.23 -16.25
C MET A 76 -0.33 -9.45 -15.76
N GLY A 77 -0.37 -9.74 -14.46
CA GLY A 77 0.36 -10.83 -13.83
C GLY A 77 1.71 -10.39 -13.25
N GLY A 78 2.19 -11.15 -12.27
CA GLY A 78 3.49 -10.92 -11.60
C GLY A 78 3.51 -9.76 -10.61
N SER A 79 2.68 -8.72 -10.78
CA SER A 79 2.60 -7.60 -9.86
C SER A 79 1.49 -7.82 -8.81
N PRO A 80 1.78 -7.68 -7.50
CA PRO A 80 0.77 -7.74 -6.46
C PRO A 80 -0.03 -6.43 -6.31
N TRP A 81 0.37 -5.38 -7.02
CA TRP A 81 -0.05 -4.01 -6.76
C TRP A 81 -1.32 -3.60 -7.52
N GLY A 82 -2.25 -3.01 -6.79
CA GLY A 82 -3.26 -2.09 -7.27
C GLY A 82 -2.89 -0.65 -6.93
N THR A 83 -3.49 0.30 -7.64
CA THR A 83 -3.34 1.73 -7.38
C THR A 83 -4.70 2.41 -7.33
N SER A 84 -4.77 3.62 -6.78
CA SER A 84 -5.97 4.48 -6.84
C SER A 84 -6.24 5.08 -8.22
N ASN A 85 -5.40 4.75 -9.23
CA ASN A 85 -5.61 5.17 -10.60
C ASN A 85 -6.66 4.30 -11.25
N VAL A 86 -7.77 4.90 -11.68
CA VAL A 86 -8.94 4.15 -12.14
C VAL A 86 -9.58 4.79 -13.36
N MET A 87 -10.25 3.97 -14.15
CA MET A 87 -11.20 4.38 -15.16
C MET A 87 -12.63 4.13 -14.66
N ALA A 88 -13.44 5.18 -14.70
CA ALA A 88 -14.87 5.15 -14.44
C ALA A 88 -15.65 5.22 -15.75
N LYS A 89 -16.71 4.42 -15.86
CA LYS A 89 -17.66 4.45 -16.97
C LYS A 89 -19.07 4.49 -16.43
N VAL A 90 -19.62 5.69 -16.33
CA VAL A 90 -20.95 5.95 -15.73
C VAL A 90 -21.87 6.51 -16.80
N ALA A 91 -22.98 5.82 -17.08
CA ALA A 91 -23.94 6.19 -18.13
C ALA A 91 -23.27 6.48 -19.50
N GLY A 92 -22.26 5.67 -19.87
CA GLY A 92 -21.51 5.82 -21.13
C GLY A 92 -20.42 6.90 -21.13
N ILE A 93 -20.26 7.65 -20.04
CA ILE A 93 -19.23 8.67 -19.89
C ILE A 93 -17.97 8.04 -19.28
N THR A 94 -16.87 8.04 -20.04
CA THR A 94 -15.54 7.58 -19.62
C THR A 94 -14.79 8.75 -18.98
N LYS A 95 -14.39 8.59 -17.71
CA LYS A 95 -13.54 9.52 -16.95
C LYS A 95 -12.44 8.72 -16.26
N THR A 96 -11.26 9.32 -16.17
CA THR A 96 -10.12 8.73 -15.44
C THR A 96 -9.84 9.47 -14.14
N ASN A 97 -9.18 8.81 -13.21
CA ASN A 97 -8.52 9.42 -12.07
C ASN A 97 -7.07 8.96 -12.04
N THR A 98 -6.14 9.88 -11.81
CA THR A 98 -4.72 9.59 -11.68
C THR A 98 -4.15 10.37 -10.51
N SER A 99 -3.83 9.65 -9.44
CA SER A 99 -3.22 10.17 -8.22
C SER A 99 -1.92 9.44 -7.86
N VAL A 100 -1.52 8.43 -8.63
CA VAL A 100 -0.24 7.74 -8.51
C VAL A 100 0.53 7.86 -9.82
N PHE A 101 1.80 8.21 -9.75
CA PHE A 101 2.64 8.49 -10.91
C PHE A 101 3.98 7.77 -10.80
N PRO A 102 4.54 7.24 -11.91
CA PRO A 102 5.96 7.01 -11.97
C PRO A 102 6.70 8.35 -11.88
N GLU A 103 7.71 8.43 -11.03
CA GLU A 103 8.61 9.57 -10.95
C GLU A 103 10.06 9.10 -10.96
N LYS A 104 10.89 9.74 -11.78
CA LYS A 104 12.28 9.33 -11.96
C LYS A 104 13.05 9.42 -10.64
N ARG A 105 13.79 8.36 -10.30
CA ARG A 105 14.68 8.29 -9.15
C ARG A 105 15.94 7.53 -9.53
N GLY A 106 17.09 8.21 -9.56
CA GLY A 106 18.33 7.61 -10.07
C GLY A 106 18.16 7.14 -11.52
N ASP A 107 18.55 5.90 -11.78
CA ASP A 107 18.43 5.25 -13.09
C ASP A 107 17.05 4.61 -13.33
N GLY A 108 16.19 4.62 -12.30
CA GLY A 108 14.88 4.00 -12.29
C GLY A 108 13.73 4.97 -11.98
N TYR A 109 12.67 4.45 -11.39
CA TYR A 109 11.47 5.16 -10.99
C TYR A 109 11.08 4.82 -9.55
N CYS A 110 10.32 5.72 -8.95
CA CYS A 110 9.59 5.48 -7.71
C CYS A 110 8.10 5.74 -7.94
N ALA A 111 7.25 5.32 -7.00
CA ALA A 111 5.84 5.67 -7.04
C ALA A 111 5.59 6.95 -6.25
N ARG A 112 5.09 7.99 -6.91
CA ARG A 112 4.62 9.25 -6.29
C ARG A 112 3.10 9.23 -6.13
N LEU A 113 2.62 9.33 -4.89
CA LEU A 113 1.22 9.29 -4.50
C LEU A 113 0.79 10.69 -4.05
N ASP A 114 -0.16 11.31 -4.76
CA ASP A 114 -0.66 12.66 -4.44
C ASP A 114 -2.06 12.62 -3.85
N THR A 115 -2.28 13.43 -2.81
CA THR A 115 -3.63 13.91 -2.49
C THR A 115 -3.92 15.13 -3.34
N ARG A 116 -4.96 15.07 -4.18
CA ARG A 116 -5.29 16.11 -5.16
C ARG A 116 -6.79 16.25 -5.41
N MET A 117 -7.16 17.40 -5.96
CA MET A 117 -8.52 17.67 -6.43
C MET A 117 -8.62 17.30 -7.90
N GLU A 118 -9.57 16.43 -8.23
CA GLU A 118 -9.93 16.06 -9.59
C GLU A 118 -11.24 16.76 -9.97
N SER A 119 -11.13 17.72 -10.89
CA SER A 119 -12.26 18.49 -11.38
C SER A 119 -12.61 18.10 -12.81
N VAL A 120 -13.91 18.02 -13.09
CA VAL A 120 -14.43 17.84 -14.44
C VAL A 120 -15.56 18.83 -14.69
N LYS A 121 -15.58 19.37 -15.90
CA LYS A 121 -16.66 20.21 -16.40
C LYS A 121 -17.48 19.44 -17.41
N VAL A 122 -18.77 19.28 -17.17
CA VAL A 122 -19.71 18.66 -18.11
C VAL A 122 -20.36 19.78 -18.92
N LEU A 123 -20.04 19.86 -20.21
CA LEU A 123 -20.56 20.89 -21.14
C LEU A 123 -20.48 22.35 -20.64
N GLY A 124 -19.54 22.65 -19.73
CA GLY A 124 -19.41 23.97 -19.11
C GLY A 124 -20.48 24.34 -18.09
N LEU A 125 -21.50 23.48 -17.87
CA LEU A 125 -22.65 23.76 -17.02
C LEU A 125 -22.50 23.19 -15.61
N VAL A 126 -21.85 22.03 -15.46
CA VAL A 126 -21.71 21.34 -14.19
C VAL A 126 -20.24 21.11 -13.87
N ASN A 127 -19.78 21.69 -12.76
CA ASN A 127 -18.44 21.47 -12.21
C ASN A 127 -18.52 20.41 -11.12
N ILE A 128 -17.95 19.23 -11.37
CA ILE A 128 -17.81 18.17 -10.36
C ILE A 128 -16.37 18.20 -9.89
N THR A 129 -16.15 18.29 -8.58
CA THR A 129 -14.81 18.23 -7.99
C THR A 129 -14.76 17.20 -6.89
N VAL A 130 -13.85 16.25 -7.03
CA VAL A 130 -13.65 15.12 -6.11
C VAL A 130 -12.25 15.20 -5.54
N LEU A 131 -12.09 14.91 -4.25
CA LEU A 131 -10.79 14.70 -3.66
C LEU A 131 -10.36 13.25 -3.85
N ALA A 132 -9.17 13.05 -4.41
CA ALA A 132 -8.54 11.76 -4.60
C ALA A 132 -7.23 11.70 -3.80
N ALA A 133 -7.10 10.71 -2.93
CA ALA A 133 -5.82 10.33 -2.35
C ALA A 133 -5.07 9.40 -3.32
N GLY A 134 -3.75 9.51 -3.36
CA GLY A 134 -2.88 8.54 -4.00
C GLY A 134 -2.73 7.34 -3.10
N SER A 135 -2.99 6.15 -3.62
CA SER A 135 -2.77 4.90 -2.89
C SER A 135 -2.14 3.84 -3.77
N VAL A 136 -1.18 3.12 -3.22
CA VAL A 136 -0.62 1.88 -3.77
C VAL A 136 -0.88 0.78 -2.76
N PHE A 137 -1.47 -0.34 -3.17
CA PHE A 137 -1.87 -1.39 -2.24
C PHE A 137 -1.75 -2.78 -2.86
N THR A 138 -1.55 -3.81 -2.05
CA THR A 138 -1.65 -5.20 -2.52
C THR A 138 -3.11 -5.56 -2.74
N GLY A 139 -3.46 -5.98 -3.95
CA GLY A 139 -4.85 -6.24 -4.31
C GLY A 139 -5.19 -5.78 -5.72
N SER A 140 -6.46 -5.47 -5.97
CA SER A 140 -6.92 -5.00 -7.29
C SER A 140 -8.08 -4.01 -7.20
N VAL A 141 -8.37 -3.37 -8.33
CA VAL A 141 -9.57 -2.54 -8.50
C VAL A 141 -10.53 -3.24 -9.47
N HIS A 142 -11.81 -3.29 -9.12
CA HIS A 142 -12.89 -3.73 -9.98
C HIS A 142 -13.28 -2.61 -10.96
N GLU A 143 -12.52 -2.52 -12.05
CA GLU A 143 -12.87 -1.62 -13.15
C GLU A 143 -13.95 -2.21 -14.09
N PRO A 144 -14.71 -1.37 -14.81
CA PRO A 144 -14.72 0.08 -14.67
C PRO A 144 -15.50 0.49 -13.42
N ILE A 145 -15.15 1.62 -12.82
CA ILE A 145 -15.93 2.19 -11.71
C ILE A 145 -17.29 2.64 -12.27
N LYS A 146 -18.38 2.08 -11.73
CA LYS A 146 -19.76 2.35 -12.20
C LYS A 146 -20.52 3.36 -11.32
N GLY A 147 -19.93 3.83 -10.23
CA GLY A 147 -20.53 4.83 -9.33
C GLY A 147 -19.66 5.15 -8.13
N THR A 148 -20.05 6.15 -7.35
CA THR A 148 -19.24 6.75 -6.27
C THR A 148 -19.73 6.46 -4.85
N LYS A 149 -20.85 5.73 -4.69
CA LYS A 149 -21.53 5.53 -3.38
C LYS A 149 -20.68 4.75 -2.37
N ASN A 150 -20.00 3.69 -2.79
CA ASN A 150 -19.09 2.91 -1.95
C ASN A 150 -17.80 2.60 -2.72
N PRO A 151 -16.80 3.49 -2.68
CA PRO A 151 -15.56 3.29 -3.40
C PRO A 151 -14.74 2.12 -2.85
N GLN A 152 -14.86 1.79 -1.56
CA GLN A 152 -14.14 0.66 -0.95
C GLN A 152 -14.60 -0.68 -1.53
N LYS A 153 -15.89 -0.83 -1.84
CA LYS A 153 -16.44 -2.02 -2.51
C LYS A 153 -15.83 -2.28 -3.90
N MET A 154 -15.24 -1.26 -4.51
CA MET A 154 -14.56 -1.41 -5.81
C MET A 154 -13.12 -1.91 -5.66
N LEU A 155 -12.62 -2.08 -4.44
CA LEU A 155 -11.27 -2.56 -4.16
C LEU A 155 -11.33 -4.00 -3.66
N GLN A 156 -10.43 -4.83 -4.16
CA GLN A 156 -10.08 -6.10 -3.53
C GLN A 156 -8.83 -5.86 -2.69
N THR A 157 -8.95 -5.93 -1.38
CA THR A 157 -7.86 -5.67 -0.44
C THR A 157 -7.13 -6.95 -0.07
N GLY A 158 -5.82 -6.94 -0.31
CA GLY A 158 -4.90 -8.00 0.08
C GLY A 158 -4.71 -9.08 -0.97
N ILE A 159 -3.64 -9.87 -0.77
CA ILE A 159 -3.25 -10.99 -1.62
C ILE A 159 -3.03 -12.25 -0.77
N PRO A 160 -3.14 -13.46 -1.35
CA PRO A 160 -2.73 -14.69 -0.68
C PRO A 160 -1.27 -14.59 -0.21
N PHE A 161 -1.04 -14.93 1.06
CA PHE A 161 0.27 -14.82 1.68
C PHE A 161 0.37 -15.69 2.93
N THR A 162 1.41 -16.50 3.02
CA THR A 162 1.58 -17.52 4.08
C THR A 162 2.92 -17.44 4.82
N LYS A 163 3.71 -16.38 4.60
CA LYS A 163 4.97 -16.18 5.33
C LYS A 163 4.76 -15.32 6.59
N LYS A 164 5.78 -15.21 7.44
CA LYS A 164 5.75 -14.41 8.68
C LYS A 164 6.94 -13.44 8.76
N PRO A 165 6.87 -12.28 8.07
CA PRO A 165 7.91 -11.28 8.13
C PRO A 165 7.91 -10.51 9.46
N VAL A 166 9.08 -10.20 9.99
CA VAL A 166 9.24 -9.43 11.23
C VAL A 166 9.15 -7.91 10.99
N ALA A 167 9.38 -7.44 9.77
CA ALA A 167 9.27 -6.02 9.43
C ALA A 167 8.92 -5.77 7.96
N LEU A 168 8.35 -4.59 7.70
CA LEU A 168 8.28 -3.98 6.37
C LEU A 168 9.45 -3.00 6.22
N GLN A 169 10.19 -3.10 5.12
CA GLN A 169 11.29 -2.19 4.79
C GLN A 169 11.05 -1.52 3.44
N PHE A 170 11.25 -0.22 3.34
CA PHE A 170 11.10 0.53 2.08
C PHE A 170 11.79 1.89 2.17
N ASP A 171 11.98 2.52 1.01
CA ASP A 171 12.41 3.91 0.92
C ASP A 171 11.19 4.82 0.83
N TYR A 172 11.26 5.99 1.44
CA TYR A 172 10.17 6.96 1.32
C TYR A 172 10.65 8.41 1.34
N LYS A 173 9.83 9.27 0.76
CA LYS A 173 9.90 10.74 0.87
C LYS A 173 8.50 11.26 1.18
N VAL A 174 8.39 12.34 1.93
CA VAL A 174 7.09 12.94 2.27
C VAL A 174 7.14 14.45 2.05
N LYS A 175 6.08 14.96 1.44
CA LYS A 175 5.76 16.39 1.40
C LYS A 175 4.39 16.55 2.04
N MET A 176 4.34 17.31 3.12
CA MET A 176 3.10 17.66 3.80
C MET A 176 2.48 18.91 3.19
N SER A 177 1.15 18.92 3.15
CA SER A 177 0.34 20.13 2.96
C SER A 177 0.39 20.98 4.23
N ASP A 178 0.43 22.31 4.07
CA ASP A 178 0.36 23.25 5.20
C ASP A 178 -1.05 23.40 5.79
N ARG A 179 -2.03 22.64 5.26
CA ARG A 179 -3.41 22.68 5.76
C ARG A 179 -3.54 22.01 7.12
N GLU A 180 -4.10 22.76 8.07
CA GLU A 180 -4.48 22.24 9.38
C GLU A 180 -5.73 21.37 9.35
N ASN A 181 -6.66 21.67 8.44
CA ASN A 181 -7.89 20.90 8.24
C ASN A 181 -7.92 20.21 6.88
N ARG A 182 -8.44 18.98 6.91
CA ARG A 182 -8.76 18.19 5.71
C ARG A 182 -9.91 18.81 4.93
N ILE A 183 -9.99 18.51 3.65
CA ILE A 183 -11.13 18.81 2.79
C ILE A 183 -11.95 17.54 2.61
N ARG A 184 -13.28 17.66 2.58
CA ARG A 184 -14.20 16.66 2.03
C ARG A 184 -14.75 17.16 0.70
N ALA A 185 -14.53 16.41 -0.37
CA ALA A 185 -15.08 16.72 -1.70
C ALA A 185 -15.55 15.45 -2.42
N THR A 186 -16.85 15.19 -2.40
CA THR A 186 -17.50 13.98 -2.93
C THR A 186 -17.93 14.11 -4.40
N GLY A 187 -17.72 15.27 -5.03
CA GLY A 187 -18.15 15.58 -6.39
C GLY A 187 -19.49 16.32 -6.46
N PHE A 188 -20.52 15.80 -5.80
CA PHE A 188 -21.91 16.31 -5.91
C PHE A 188 -22.35 17.17 -4.73
N SER A 189 -21.60 17.14 -3.62
CA SER A 189 -21.89 17.93 -2.42
C SER A 189 -20.99 19.15 -2.34
N LYS A 190 -21.39 20.13 -1.52
CA LYS A 190 -20.53 21.27 -1.19
C LYS A 190 -19.21 20.75 -0.61
N ILE A 191 -18.11 21.36 -1.05
CA ILE A 191 -16.78 21.12 -0.48
C ILE A 191 -16.77 21.70 0.94
N THR A 192 -16.38 20.89 1.93
CA THR A 192 -16.33 21.32 3.34
C THR A 192 -14.99 21.00 3.97
N ASP A 193 -14.62 21.74 5.01
CA ASP A 193 -13.50 21.36 5.87
C ASP A 193 -13.92 20.24 6.83
N VAL A 194 -12.95 19.40 7.16
CA VAL A 194 -13.02 18.34 8.18
C VAL A 194 -11.92 18.64 9.19
N PRO A 195 -12.25 18.87 10.48
CA PRO A 195 -11.28 19.24 11.48
C PRO A 195 -10.11 18.26 11.61
N GLY A 196 -8.89 18.77 11.76
CA GLY A 196 -7.69 18.00 12.03
C GLY A 196 -6.86 17.64 10.79
N LYS A 197 -5.55 17.54 11.02
CA LYS A 197 -4.52 17.42 10.00
C LYS A 197 -4.53 16.05 9.32
N ASP A 198 -4.28 16.07 8.01
CA ASP A 198 -4.11 14.87 7.20
C ASP A 198 -2.67 14.38 7.25
N TYR A 199 -2.46 13.08 7.19
CA TYR A 199 -1.14 12.46 7.16
C TYR A 199 -1.11 11.31 6.15
N PRO A 200 -0.04 11.22 5.34
CA PRO A 200 0.28 10.00 4.63
C PRO A 200 0.53 8.84 5.61
N ALA A 201 0.30 7.61 5.16
CA ALA A 201 0.46 6.42 5.99
C ALA A 201 0.97 5.21 5.20
N ALA A 202 1.63 4.30 5.90
CA ALA A 202 1.89 2.93 5.45
C ALA A 202 1.26 1.95 6.44
N ILE A 203 0.54 0.97 5.91
CA ILE A 203 -0.30 0.03 6.66
C ILE A 203 -0.02 -1.37 6.13
N LEU A 204 0.40 -2.29 6.99
CA LEU A 204 0.53 -3.72 6.71
C LEU A 204 -0.27 -4.52 7.72
N LEU A 205 -1.21 -5.30 7.22
CA LEU A 205 -2.05 -6.20 8.00
C LEU A 205 -1.87 -7.63 7.51
N LEU A 206 -1.50 -8.53 8.41
CA LEU A 206 -1.52 -9.97 8.16
C LEU A 206 -2.82 -10.52 8.71
N GLN A 207 -3.58 -11.23 7.87
CA GLN A 207 -4.90 -11.73 8.22
C GLN A 207 -5.00 -13.23 7.99
N LYS A 208 -5.72 -13.90 8.87
CA LYS A 208 -6.19 -15.28 8.67
C LYS A 208 -7.67 -15.21 8.31
N ARG A 209 -7.96 -15.28 7.01
CA ARG A 209 -9.31 -15.19 6.45
C ARG A 209 -9.97 -16.54 6.28
N TRP A 210 -11.30 -16.56 6.38
CA TRP A 210 -12.17 -17.68 6.00
C TRP A 210 -13.49 -17.13 5.41
N GLU A 211 -14.17 -17.97 4.64
CA GLU A 211 -15.47 -17.67 4.05
C GLU A 211 -16.52 -18.62 4.65
N ASP A 212 -17.69 -18.10 4.99
CA ASP A 212 -18.83 -18.94 5.41
C ASP A 212 -19.61 -19.50 4.20
N ALA A 213 -20.60 -20.36 4.45
CA ALA A 213 -21.43 -20.95 3.39
C ALA A 213 -22.25 -19.90 2.59
N ASN A 214 -22.50 -18.73 3.16
CA ASN A 214 -23.24 -17.66 2.52
C ASN A 214 -22.35 -16.81 1.60
N GLY A 215 -21.02 -16.94 1.71
CA GLY A 215 -20.06 -16.14 0.97
C GLY A 215 -19.62 -14.87 1.71
N ASN A 216 -19.88 -14.77 3.02
CA ASN A 216 -19.35 -13.70 3.85
C ASN A 216 -17.89 -14.03 4.22
N VAL A 217 -17.01 -13.03 4.13
CA VAL A 217 -15.60 -13.21 4.45
C VAL A 217 -15.29 -12.64 5.82
N TYR A 218 -14.65 -13.45 6.65
CA TYR A 218 -14.21 -13.08 7.98
C TYR A 218 -12.68 -13.13 8.07
N ALA A 219 -12.12 -12.43 9.05
CA ALA A 219 -10.69 -12.41 9.31
C ALA A 219 -10.38 -12.36 10.81
N LYS A 220 -9.25 -12.98 11.18
CA LYS A 220 -8.51 -12.64 12.40
C LYS A 220 -7.26 -11.85 12.05
N ARG A 221 -6.96 -10.80 12.79
CA ARG A 221 -5.71 -10.02 12.61
C ARG A 221 -4.55 -10.77 13.28
N ILE A 222 -3.55 -11.17 12.49
CA ILE A 222 -2.38 -11.91 12.96
C ILE A 222 -1.19 -10.97 13.23
N GLY A 223 -1.00 -9.97 12.36
CA GLY A 223 0.11 -9.03 12.45
C GLY A 223 -0.29 -7.65 11.99
N THR A 224 0.25 -6.62 12.64
CA THR A 224 -0.10 -5.21 12.40
C THR A 224 1.16 -4.35 12.38
N MET A 225 1.32 -3.57 11.30
CA MET A 225 2.23 -2.44 11.22
C MET A 225 1.45 -1.27 10.64
N VAL A 226 1.41 -0.16 11.36
CA VAL A 226 0.77 1.07 10.90
C VAL A 226 1.67 2.23 11.29
N THR A 227 2.06 3.04 10.31
CA THR A 227 2.87 4.24 10.52
C THR A 227 2.29 5.42 9.76
N TYR A 228 2.33 6.58 10.40
CA TYR A 228 1.84 7.85 9.89
C TYR A 228 3.02 8.81 9.78
N TYR A 229 3.03 9.61 8.72
CA TYR A 229 4.09 10.58 8.47
C TYR A 229 3.64 11.98 8.85
N TYR A 230 4.19 12.50 9.94
CA TYR A 230 3.77 13.77 10.52
C TYR A 230 4.47 14.99 9.92
N HIS A 231 5.59 14.78 9.23
CA HIS A 231 6.46 15.84 8.74
C HIS A 231 6.95 15.55 7.33
N SER A 232 7.18 16.63 6.58
CA SER A 232 7.94 16.56 5.34
C SER A 232 9.34 16.01 5.64
N THR A 233 9.85 15.18 4.75
CA THR A 233 11.21 14.66 4.80
C THR A 233 11.72 14.51 3.39
N ASP A 234 13.03 14.65 3.20
CA ASP A 234 13.65 14.08 2.02
C ASP A 234 13.73 12.55 2.12
N TRP A 235 14.28 11.90 1.10
CA TRP A 235 14.41 10.45 1.04
C TRP A 235 15.03 9.86 2.31
N LYS A 236 14.31 8.92 2.93
CA LYS A 236 14.83 7.99 3.93
C LYS A 236 14.87 6.60 3.32
N ASN A 237 16.06 6.03 3.28
CA ASN A 237 16.28 4.73 2.65
C ASN A 237 16.23 3.60 3.68
N ASN A 238 15.72 2.44 3.27
CA ASN A 238 15.58 1.22 4.07
C ASN A 238 14.92 1.47 5.44
N ALA A 239 13.95 2.38 5.49
CA ALA A 239 13.15 2.59 6.69
C ALA A 239 12.44 1.29 7.03
N THR A 240 12.66 0.80 8.25
CA THR A 240 12.23 -0.53 8.69
C THR A 240 11.23 -0.38 9.84
N TYR A 241 10.06 -0.97 9.67
CA TYR A 241 8.95 -0.89 10.62
C TYR A 241 8.56 -2.29 11.10
N GLU A 242 8.61 -2.52 12.42
CA GLU A 242 8.25 -3.79 13.05
C GLU A 242 6.79 -4.16 12.72
N ILE A 243 6.58 -5.44 12.42
CA ILE A 243 5.25 -6.05 12.34
C ILE A 243 4.96 -6.67 13.71
N MET A 244 4.00 -6.07 14.43
CA MET A 244 3.60 -6.54 15.75
C MET A 244 2.58 -7.66 15.62
N TYR A 245 2.87 -8.83 16.19
CA TYR A 245 2.04 -10.03 16.10
C TYR A 245 1.08 -10.20 17.28
N GLY A 246 -0.08 -10.81 17.03
CA GLY A 246 -1.10 -11.09 18.04
C GLY A 246 -1.97 -9.89 18.40
N ASP A 247 -2.54 -9.91 19.61
CA ASP A 247 -3.29 -8.79 20.17
C ASP A 247 -2.31 -7.71 20.68
N ILE A 248 -2.28 -6.58 19.98
CA ILE A 248 -1.36 -5.48 20.26
C ILE A 248 -1.98 -4.39 21.15
N THR A 249 -3.20 -4.57 21.66
CA THR A 249 -3.95 -3.51 22.36
C THR A 249 -3.26 -2.98 23.61
N ASN A 250 -2.39 -3.80 24.24
CA ASN A 250 -1.61 -3.43 25.41
C ASN A 250 -0.22 -2.84 25.08
N ARG A 251 0.15 -2.76 23.80
CA ARG A 251 1.44 -2.22 23.37
C ARG A 251 1.41 -0.67 23.34
N PRO A 252 2.49 0.02 23.74
CA PRO A 252 2.54 1.49 23.76
C PRO A 252 2.38 2.13 22.36
N GLU A 253 2.78 1.42 21.32
CA GLU A 253 2.64 1.83 19.92
C GLU A 253 1.18 1.82 19.46
N TYR A 254 0.30 1.07 20.13
CA TYR A 254 -1.08 0.88 19.72
C TYR A 254 -1.87 2.19 19.77
N LYS A 255 -2.35 2.62 18.60
CA LYS A 255 -3.27 3.76 18.46
C LYS A 255 -4.64 3.23 18.02
N SER A 256 -5.58 3.12 18.97
CA SER A 256 -6.89 2.49 18.74
C SER A 256 -7.64 3.03 17.52
N HIS A 257 -7.61 4.35 17.30
CA HIS A 257 -8.28 4.98 16.15
C HIS A 257 -7.66 4.59 14.79
N MET A 258 -6.45 4.05 14.75
CA MET A 258 -5.73 3.63 13.54
C MET A 258 -5.61 2.11 13.42
N MET A 259 -5.46 1.42 14.54
CA MET A 259 -4.99 0.02 14.59
C MET A 259 -6.03 -0.96 15.12
N ARG A 260 -7.18 -0.50 15.62
CA ARG A 260 -8.25 -1.41 16.07
C ARG A 260 -8.70 -2.33 14.95
N LEU A 261 -9.26 -3.48 15.33
CA LEU A 261 -9.93 -4.36 14.37
C LEU A 261 -10.98 -3.56 13.59
N GLN A 262 -11.05 -3.79 12.28
CA GLN A 262 -11.96 -3.06 11.40
C GLN A 262 -11.82 -1.52 11.47
N ALA A 263 -10.61 -0.99 11.72
CA ALA A 263 -10.38 0.47 11.72
C ALA A 263 -10.80 1.14 10.40
N THR A 264 -10.71 0.42 9.29
CA THR A 264 -11.20 0.83 7.97
C THR A 264 -12.00 -0.31 7.34
N GLU A 265 -13.11 0.03 6.70
CA GLU A 265 -13.88 -0.93 5.92
C GLU A 265 -13.07 -1.38 4.69
N SER A 266 -12.88 -2.69 4.53
CA SER A 266 -12.15 -3.29 3.42
C SER A 266 -12.99 -4.38 2.78
N TYR A 267 -12.81 -4.59 1.47
CA TYR A 267 -13.57 -5.56 0.69
C TYR A 267 -12.64 -6.59 0.04
N THR A 268 -13.20 -7.73 -0.33
CA THR A 268 -12.55 -8.76 -1.13
C THR A 268 -13.58 -9.42 -2.04
N VAL A 269 -13.11 -10.20 -3.00
CA VAL A 269 -13.96 -11.08 -3.81
C VAL A 269 -14.09 -12.43 -3.11
N ASN A 270 -15.32 -12.87 -2.89
CA ASN A 270 -15.62 -14.20 -2.34
C ASN A 270 -15.56 -15.30 -3.41
N SER A 271 -15.76 -16.55 -3.02
CA SER A 271 -15.76 -17.70 -3.94
C SER A 271 -16.83 -17.64 -5.05
N LYS A 272 -17.87 -16.81 -4.88
CA LYS A 272 -18.96 -16.58 -5.84
C LYS A 272 -18.66 -15.44 -6.82
N GLY A 273 -17.51 -14.78 -6.71
CA GLY A 273 -17.14 -13.65 -7.56
C GLY A 273 -17.76 -12.32 -7.12
N GLU A 274 -18.32 -12.25 -5.91
CA GLU A 274 -18.97 -11.06 -5.38
C GLU A 274 -18.01 -10.26 -4.50
N SER A 275 -18.01 -8.93 -4.65
CA SER A 275 -17.30 -8.04 -3.73
C SER A 275 -18.08 -7.91 -2.42
N VAL A 276 -17.50 -8.43 -1.34
CA VAL A 276 -18.07 -8.50 0.01
C VAL A 276 -17.13 -7.84 1.02
N PRO A 277 -17.66 -7.27 2.11
CA PRO A 277 -16.82 -6.74 3.17
C PRO A 277 -16.02 -7.88 3.84
N ILE A 278 -14.81 -7.55 4.28
CA ILE A 278 -14.02 -8.39 5.17
C ILE A 278 -14.42 -8.05 6.60
N HIS A 279 -14.97 -9.01 7.32
CA HIS A 279 -15.34 -8.89 8.73
C HIS A 279 -14.17 -9.32 9.62
N GLU A 280 -13.35 -8.37 10.05
CA GLU A 280 -12.25 -8.62 10.98
C GLU A 280 -12.78 -8.69 12.41
N VAL A 281 -12.97 -9.90 12.93
CA VAL A 281 -13.79 -10.16 14.12
C VAL A 281 -13.01 -10.40 15.40
N ALA A 282 -11.71 -10.72 15.31
CA ALA A 282 -10.86 -10.95 16.47
C ALA A 282 -9.38 -10.77 16.15
N TRP A 283 -8.56 -10.63 17.19
CA TRP A 283 -7.13 -10.87 17.10
C TRP A 283 -6.86 -12.38 16.97
N GLY A 284 -5.86 -12.75 16.19
CA GLY A 284 -5.36 -14.13 16.13
C GLY A 284 -4.21 -14.37 17.09
N ASN A 285 -3.71 -15.59 17.11
CA ASN A 285 -2.52 -15.92 17.89
C ASN A 285 -1.27 -15.38 17.19
N GLU A 286 -0.27 -14.90 17.93
CA GLU A 286 1.01 -14.45 17.36
C GLU A 286 1.71 -15.54 16.54
N ASN A 287 1.45 -16.82 16.86
CA ASN A 287 2.02 -17.98 16.19
C ASN A 287 1.20 -18.44 14.97
N ASP A 288 -0.02 -17.92 14.76
CA ASP A 288 -0.81 -18.25 13.58
C ASP A 288 -0.07 -17.92 12.27
N VAL A 289 -0.28 -18.75 11.25
CA VAL A 289 0.15 -18.46 9.88
C VAL A 289 -0.94 -17.64 9.21
N PRO A 290 -0.63 -16.46 8.63
CA PRO A 290 -1.61 -15.70 7.88
C PRO A 290 -2.03 -16.44 6.60
N THR A 291 -3.20 -16.11 6.08
CA THR A 291 -3.62 -16.52 4.73
C THR A 291 -3.53 -15.36 3.75
N HIS A 292 -3.52 -14.11 4.23
CA HIS A 292 -3.50 -12.92 3.42
C HIS A 292 -2.58 -11.84 4.00
N MET A 293 -1.97 -11.05 3.12
CA MET A 293 -1.28 -9.81 3.45
C MET A 293 -2.00 -8.65 2.78
N CYS A 294 -2.28 -7.60 3.55
CA CYS A 294 -2.82 -6.35 3.07
C CYS A 294 -1.77 -5.27 3.34
N LEU A 295 -1.08 -4.81 2.30
CA LEU A 295 -0.17 -3.69 2.37
C LEU A 295 -0.76 -2.50 1.62
N GLN A 296 -0.75 -1.32 2.22
CA GLN A 296 -1.21 -0.08 1.62
C GLN A 296 -0.27 1.06 1.98
N PHE A 297 0.08 1.85 0.99
CA PHE A 297 0.66 3.18 1.12
C PHE A 297 -0.39 4.18 0.65
N THR A 298 -0.57 5.28 1.38
CA THR A 298 -1.55 6.31 1.05
C THR A 298 -1.02 7.70 1.36
N SER A 299 -1.33 8.68 0.52
CA SER A 299 -1.01 10.10 0.74
C SER A 299 -1.96 10.81 1.71
N SER A 300 -3.02 10.14 2.16
CA SER A 300 -4.05 10.65 3.09
C SER A 300 -4.62 9.52 3.96
N HIS A 301 -4.90 9.82 5.23
CA HIS A 301 -5.65 8.93 6.14
C HIS A 301 -7.12 9.31 6.26
N GLY A 302 -7.55 10.38 5.61
CA GLY A 302 -8.91 10.92 5.74
C GLY A 302 -10.01 9.95 5.31
N GLY A 303 -9.68 8.94 4.51
CA GLY A 303 -10.64 8.00 3.93
C GLY A 303 -11.24 8.54 2.63
N ALA A 304 -12.33 7.92 2.17
CA ALA A 304 -12.93 8.25 0.88
C ALA A 304 -13.31 9.73 0.80
N TYR A 305 -12.80 10.40 -0.23
CA TYR A 305 -13.09 11.81 -0.55
C TYR A 305 -12.64 12.83 0.51
N ILE A 306 -11.79 12.42 1.46
CA ILE A 306 -11.27 13.29 2.52
C ILE A 306 -9.74 13.29 2.52
N GLY A 307 -9.14 14.46 2.58
CA GLY A 307 -7.69 14.61 2.68
C GLY A 307 -7.23 16.05 2.53
N SER A 308 -5.93 16.28 2.53
CA SER A 308 -5.32 17.59 2.31
C SER A 308 -4.58 17.60 0.97
N PRO A 309 -5.12 18.26 -0.06
CA PRO A 309 -4.40 18.46 -1.31
C PRO A 309 -3.02 19.07 -1.07
N GLY A 310 -2.01 18.54 -1.76
CA GLY A 310 -0.61 18.90 -1.57
C GLY A 310 0.18 17.96 -0.67
N ASN A 311 -0.48 17.04 0.05
CA ASN A 311 0.20 15.87 0.61
C ASN A 311 0.71 15.00 -0.55
N THR A 312 1.99 14.65 -0.51
CA THR A 312 2.61 13.69 -1.43
C THR A 312 3.47 12.70 -0.66
N LEU A 313 3.30 11.42 -0.94
CA LEU A 313 4.13 10.33 -0.45
C LEU A 313 4.83 9.68 -1.63
N TRP A 314 6.15 9.54 -1.57
CA TRP A 314 6.90 8.71 -2.50
C TRP A 314 7.30 7.43 -1.80
N ILE A 315 7.22 6.31 -2.52
CA ILE A 315 7.66 5.00 -2.04
C ILE A 315 8.52 4.32 -3.09
N ASP A 316 9.47 3.51 -2.63
CA ASP A 316 10.35 2.72 -3.47
C ASP A 316 10.98 1.57 -2.66
N ASN A 317 11.60 0.59 -3.33
CA ASN A 317 12.37 -0.52 -2.75
C ASN A 317 11.64 -1.29 -1.64
N VAL A 318 10.37 -1.65 -1.87
CA VAL A 318 9.51 -2.29 -0.88
C VAL A 318 9.86 -3.77 -0.68
N LYS A 319 10.23 -4.10 0.55
CA LYS A 319 10.78 -5.39 0.98
C LYS A 319 10.12 -5.89 2.25
N LEU A 320 10.14 -7.20 2.43
CA LEU A 320 9.80 -7.87 3.68
C LEU A 320 11.08 -8.40 4.33
N VAL A 321 11.18 -8.26 5.65
CA VAL A 321 12.30 -8.73 6.47
C VAL A 321 11.85 -9.97 7.25
N TYR A 322 12.66 -11.03 7.25
CA TYR A 322 12.42 -12.30 7.95
C TYR A 322 13.56 -12.64 8.91
#